data_AF-A0A933DA73-F1
#
_entry.id   AF-A0A933DA73-F1
#
_cell.length_a   1.000
_cell.length_b   1.000
_cell.length_c   1.000
_cell.angle_alpha   90.00
_cell.angle_beta   90.00
_cell.angle_gamma   90.00
#
_symmetry.space_group_name_H-M   'P 1'
#
loop_
_entity.id
_entity.type
_entity.pdbx_description
1 polymer ?
#
loop_
_entity_poly.entity_id
_entity_poly.type
_entity_poly.pdbx_seq_one_letter_code
_entity_poly.pdbx_strand_id
1 'polypeptide(L)'
;MKRWLIGGLVGIAIAAAAVWYWTDVRVERAAKSGTPYTAVGTPLPEDETTTSSPAAQEASPATVTWSFTGSEWKADGAAPACEEPLVMAAPVELTTVTHILYPGQTRGGNYKPHGGFRFNNSTDNMVSVTAPMDAVVVNGARYLEGGETQYTFDFIASCGIMYRMGHFLELTPKFQAIAETFPPAKEDDSRTTEVNPPVAVTAGEEIATAIGVRTGTNTFVDWGVYDLRQPNGASGLPAEDQQLAPYAVCWFDYLSAADEATVRGLPPGDPESGTTSSYCK
;
A
#
# COMPACT_ATOMS: atom_id res chain seq x y z
N MET A 1 -23.83 -32.11 56.85
CA MET A 1 -24.81 -33.23 56.86
C MET A 1 -26.08 -32.79 56.14
N LYS A 2 -26.48 -33.53 55.08
CA LYS A 2 -27.80 -33.53 54.38
C LYS A 2 -28.19 -32.21 53.66
N ARG A 3 -28.76 -32.17 52.45
CA ARG A 3 -29.26 -33.18 51.49
C ARG A 3 -29.61 -32.49 50.14
N TRP A 4 -29.24 -33.14 49.02
CA TRP A 4 -30.05 -33.50 47.84
C TRP A 4 -30.76 -32.45 46.94
N LEU A 5 -30.28 -32.36 45.68
CA LEU A 5 -30.93 -32.69 44.38
C LEU A 5 -32.44 -32.49 44.20
N ILE A 6 -32.83 -31.84 43.07
CA ILE A 6 -33.67 -32.33 41.94
C ILE A 6 -34.10 -31.12 41.08
N GLY A 7 -33.75 -31.09 39.79
CA GLY A 7 -34.74 -31.15 38.69
C GLY A 7 -34.84 -29.82 37.94
N GLY A 8 -34.97 -29.71 36.61
CA GLY A 8 -35.22 -30.73 35.60
C GLY A 8 -34.99 -30.19 34.18
N LEU A 9 -35.11 -31.12 33.23
CA LEU A 9 -35.08 -30.91 31.78
C LEU A 9 -36.22 -30.00 31.29
N VAL A 10 -35.92 -29.15 30.31
CA VAL A 10 -36.80 -28.91 29.14
C VAL A 10 -35.91 -28.79 27.91
N GLY A 11 -36.01 -29.75 27.00
CA GLY A 11 -35.50 -29.63 25.64
C GLY A 11 -36.59 -29.08 24.73
N ILE A 12 -36.20 -28.31 23.71
CA ILE A 12 -36.92 -28.19 22.45
C ILE A 12 -35.84 -28.15 21.35
N ALA A 13 -35.87 -29.16 20.48
CA ALA A 13 -35.25 -29.13 19.18
C ALA A 13 -36.25 -28.55 18.18
N ILE A 14 -35.82 -27.62 17.34
CA ILE A 14 -36.50 -27.30 16.07
C ILE A 14 -35.43 -27.24 14.99
N ALA A 15 -35.44 -28.23 14.11
CA ALA A 15 -34.86 -28.15 12.79
C ALA A 15 -35.95 -27.63 11.84
N ALA A 16 -35.60 -26.65 11.00
CA ALA A 16 -36.33 -26.38 9.76
C ALA A 16 -35.36 -25.83 8.71
N ALA A 17 -35.24 -26.58 7.62
CA ALA A 17 -34.57 -26.20 6.39
C ALA A 17 -35.56 -25.50 5.45
N ALA A 18 -35.11 -24.49 4.70
CA ALA A 18 -35.59 -24.11 3.35
C ALA A 18 -34.69 -22.96 2.85
N VAL A 19 -33.80 -23.18 1.88
CA VAL A 19 -34.02 -23.12 0.42
C VAL A 19 -33.94 -21.69 -0.15
N TRP A 20 -32.82 -21.47 -0.84
CA TRP A 20 -32.59 -20.73 -2.09
C TRP A 20 -33.34 -19.40 -2.36
N TYR A 21 -32.55 -18.33 -2.49
CA TYR A 21 -32.71 -17.38 -3.59
C TYR A 21 -31.33 -16.96 -4.12
N TRP A 22 -30.95 -17.52 -5.26
CA TRP A 22 -29.99 -16.92 -6.17
C TRP A 22 -30.77 -15.86 -6.96
N THR A 23 -30.29 -14.61 -6.98
CA THR A 23 -30.67 -13.66 -8.02
C THR A 23 -29.44 -13.38 -8.87
N ASP A 24 -29.44 -14.01 -10.05
CA ASP A 24 -28.62 -13.64 -11.20
C ASP A 24 -28.91 -12.19 -11.57
N VAL A 25 -27.93 -11.29 -11.42
CA VAL A 25 -27.95 -9.99 -12.11
C VAL A 25 -27.32 -10.21 -13.48
N ARG A 26 -28.17 -10.53 -14.47
CA ARG A 26 -27.81 -10.44 -15.88
C ARG A 26 -27.80 -8.96 -16.29
N VAL A 27 -26.62 -8.45 -16.61
CA VAL A 27 -26.49 -7.19 -17.36
C VAL A 27 -26.83 -7.48 -18.82
N GLU A 28 -28.01 -7.03 -19.26
CA GLU A 28 -28.42 -7.05 -20.65
C GLU A 28 -27.56 -6.06 -21.46
N ARG A 29 -26.71 -6.59 -22.35
CA ARG A 29 -26.15 -5.80 -23.47
C ARG A 29 -27.24 -5.63 -24.53
N ALA A 30 -27.72 -4.41 -24.68
CA ALA A 30 -28.55 -4.00 -25.82
C ALA A 30 -27.71 -4.06 -27.11
N ALA A 31 -27.91 -5.10 -27.92
CA ALA A 31 -27.48 -5.14 -29.30
C ALA A 31 -28.46 -4.33 -30.16
N LYS A 32 -28.01 -3.21 -30.73
CA LYS A 32 -28.75 -2.52 -31.80
C LYS A 32 -28.54 -3.26 -33.11
N SER A 33 -29.63 -3.80 -33.63
CA SER A 33 -29.76 -4.37 -34.97
C SER A 33 -29.81 -3.25 -36.02
N GLY A 34 -28.93 -3.35 -37.02
CA GLY A 34 -28.93 -2.56 -38.25
C GLY A 34 -29.00 -3.50 -39.46
N THR A 35 -29.80 -3.13 -40.43
CA THR A 35 -30.36 -3.87 -41.58
C THR A 35 -29.35 -4.50 -42.57
N PRO A 36 -29.79 -5.51 -43.37
CA PRO A 36 -28.93 -6.26 -44.28
C PRO A 36 -28.68 -5.48 -45.58
N TYR A 37 -27.41 -5.34 -45.97
CA TYR A 37 -27.04 -4.88 -47.30
C TYR A 37 -26.73 -6.08 -48.21
N THR A 38 -27.49 -6.15 -49.29
CA THR A 38 -27.35 -7.08 -50.41
C THR A 38 -26.04 -6.83 -51.16
N ALA A 39 -25.33 -7.93 -51.44
CA ALA A 39 -24.14 -7.95 -52.27
C ALA A 39 -24.48 -7.71 -53.75
N VAL A 40 -23.74 -6.81 -54.39
CA VAL A 40 -23.54 -6.77 -55.85
C VAL A 40 -22.04 -6.58 -56.05
N GLY A 41 -21.37 -7.59 -56.60
CA GLY A 41 -19.93 -7.55 -56.87
C GLY A 41 -19.64 -7.00 -58.25
N THR A 42 -18.49 -6.31 -58.40
CA THR A 42 -17.54 -6.38 -59.53
C THR A 42 -16.26 -5.57 -59.17
N PRO A 43 -15.15 -5.68 -59.92
CA PRO A 43 -13.97 -6.50 -59.65
C PRO A 43 -12.79 -5.74 -58.99
N LEU A 44 -11.84 -6.53 -58.47
CA LEU A 44 -10.51 -6.14 -58.00
C LEU A 44 -9.73 -5.26 -58.99
N PRO A 45 -8.98 -4.25 -58.50
CA PRO A 45 -7.71 -3.86 -59.09
C PRO A 45 -6.52 -4.35 -58.23
N GLU A 46 -5.41 -4.44 -58.92
CA GLU A 46 -4.18 -5.14 -58.58
C GLU A 46 -3.37 -4.52 -57.44
N ASP A 47 -2.78 -5.43 -56.65
CA ASP A 47 -1.48 -5.40 -55.95
C ASP A 47 -0.66 -4.08 -56.04
N GLU A 48 -0.73 -3.26 -54.99
CA GLU A 48 0.34 -2.32 -54.63
C GLU A 48 1.02 -2.76 -53.34
N THR A 49 2.14 -3.47 -53.50
CA THR A 49 3.09 -3.83 -52.46
C THR A 49 3.63 -2.56 -51.80
N THR A 50 2.97 -2.10 -50.74
CA THR A 50 3.49 -1.02 -49.90
C THR A 50 4.41 -1.65 -48.86
N THR A 51 5.72 -1.61 -49.12
CA THR A 51 6.75 -1.98 -48.13
C THR A 51 6.72 -0.97 -46.98
N SER A 52 5.97 -1.27 -45.93
CA SER A 52 6.05 -0.54 -44.66
C SER A 52 7.32 -0.98 -43.92
N SER A 53 8.34 -0.14 -43.99
CA SER A 53 9.49 -0.18 -43.07
C SER A 53 8.97 -0.10 -41.62
N PRO A 54 9.41 -0.96 -40.69
CA PRO A 54 9.03 -0.82 -39.29
C PRO A 54 9.66 0.48 -38.79
N ALA A 55 8.82 1.49 -38.54
CA ALA A 55 9.20 2.62 -37.73
C ALA A 55 9.71 2.05 -36.39
N ALA A 56 10.95 2.38 -36.05
CA ALA A 56 11.50 2.09 -34.74
C ALA A 56 10.53 2.69 -33.71
N GLN A 57 9.81 1.82 -33.04
CA GLN A 57 9.08 2.17 -31.84
C GLN A 57 10.15 2.63 -30.86
N GLU A 58 10.28 3.95 -30.69
CA GLU A 58 11.10 4.52 -29.64
C GLU A 58 10.67 3.83 -28.34
N ALA A 59 11.58 3.04 -27.78
CA ALA A 59 11.36 2.41 -26.50
C ALA A 59 11.07 3.53 -25.50
N SER A 60 9.92 3.46 -24.82
CA SER A 60 9.69 4.27 -23.62
C SER A 60 10.95 4.18 -22.76
N PRO A 61 11.48 5.31 -22.25
CA PRO A 61 12.68 5.27 -21.42
C PRO A 61 12.45 4.24 -20.32
N ALA A 62 13.36 3.26 -20.22
CA ALA A 62 13.26 2.23 -19.20
C ALA A 62 13.17 2.91 -17.84
N THR A 63 12.11 2.62 -17.08
CA THR A 63 11.94 3.12 -15.72
C THR A 63 13.12 2.64 -14.90
N VAL A 64 13.95 3.57 -14.41
CA VAL A 64 15.08 3.25 -13.53
C VAL A 64 14.54 2.58 -12.27
N THR A 65 15.04 1.39 -11.97
CA THR A 65 14.71 0.64 -10.75
C THR A 65 15.86 0.69 -9.76
N TRP A 66 15.55 0.48 -8.48
CA TRP A 66 16.55 0.45 -7.42
C TRP A 66 16.51 -0.88 -6.70
N SER A 67 17.69 -1.41 -6.36
CA SER A 67 17.83 -2.67 -5.64
C SER A 67 18.87 -2.55 -4.53
N PHE A 68 18.66 -3.32 -3.45
CA PHE A 68 19.63 -3.41 -2.37
C PHE A 68 20.67 -4.47 -2.68
N THR A 69 21.94 -4.09 -2.67
CA THR A 69 23.08 -4.95 -3.02
C THR A 69 23.58 -5.84 -1.87
N GLY A 70 22.94 -5.76 -0.70
CA GLY A 70 23.42 -6.36 0.54
C GLY A 70 24.15 -5.38 1.46
N SER A 71 24.62 -4.25 0.92
CA SER A 71 25.28 -3.18 1.69
C SER A 71 24.72 -1.79 1.40
N GLU A 72 24.30 -1.54 0.16
CA GLU A 72 23.80 -0.23 -0.28
C GLU A 72 22.71 -0.37 -1.33
N TRP A 73 21.90 0.67 -1.50
CA TRP A 73 20.95 0.78 -2.60
C TRP A 73 21.63 1.28 -3.86
N LYS A 74 21.29 0.68 -5.01
CA LYS A 74 21.78 1.09 -6.33
C LYS A 74 20.67 1.15 -7.36
N ALA A 75 20.72 2.20 -8.18
CA ALA A 75 19.94 2.29 -9.41
C ALA A 75 20.51 1.36 -10.49
N ASP A 76 19.64 0.81 -11.33
CA ASP A 76 19.99 0.01 -12.53
C ASP A 76 20.41 0.87 -13.75
N GLY A 77 20.75 2.13 -13.52
CA GLY A 77 21.14 3.09 -14.54
C GLY A 77 21.41 4.47 -13.96
N ALA A 78 21.38 5.48 -14.83
CA ALA A 78 21.44 6.88 -14.39
C ALA A 78 20.06 7.31 -13.89
N ALA A 79 19.87 7.32 -12.58
CA ALA A 79 18.65 7.83 -11.97
C ALA A 79 18.45 9.33 -12.29
N PRO A 80 17.23 9.76 -12.65
CA PRO A 80 16.94 11.19 -12.78
C PRO A 80 17.07 11.89 -11.42
N ALA A 81 17.32 13.20 -11.43
CA ALA A 81 17.21 14.00 -10.22
C ALA A 81 15.76 14.02 -9.74
N CYS A 82 15.55 14.07 -8.42
CA CYS A 82 14.23 14.35 -7.87
C CYS A 82 13.86 15.82 -8.13
N GLU A 83 12.56 16.11 -8.14
CA GLU A 83 12.09 17.50 -8.14
C GLU A 83 12.58 18.21 -6.88
N GLU A 84 12.94 19.49 -7.02
CA GLU A 84 13.44 20.31 -5.93
C GLU A 84 12.62 21.62 -5.84
N PRO A 85 11.98 21.92 -4.69
CA PRO A 85 11.96 21.10 -3.48
C PRO A 85 11.14 19.80 -3.66
N LEU A 86 11.62 18.70 -3.07
CA LEU A 86 10.85 17.46 -3.02
C LEU A 86 9.64 17.64 -2.10
N VAL A 87 8.44 17.59 -2.68
CA VAL A 87 7.17 17.69 -1.93
C VAL A 87 6.28 16.50 -2.31
N MET A 88 5.85 15.75 -1.30
CA MET A 88 4.94 14.63 -1.40
C MET A 88 3.56 15.00 -0.86
N ALA A 89 2.51 14.44 -1.45
CA ALA A 89 1.19 14.51 -0.84
C ALA A 89 1.15 13.65 0.44
N ALA A 90 0.36 14.08 1.44
CA ALA A 90 0.01 13.17 2.53
C ALA A 90 -0.83 12.01 1.97
N PRO A 91 -0.55 10.75 2.36
CA PRO A 91 -1.25 9.60 1.80
C PRO A 91 -2.68 9.41 2.35
N VAL A 92 -3.11 10.27 3.27
CA VAL A 92 -4.41 10.23 3.96
C VAL A 92 -4.94 11.66 4.15
N GLU A 93 -6.25 11.78 4.38
CA GLU A 93 -6.89 13.05 4.69
C GLU A 93 -6.50 13.55 6.11
N LEU A 94 -5.58 14.51 6.18
CA LEU A 94 -4.98 14.97 7.44
C LEU A 94 -5.98 15.55 8.43
N THR A 95 -7.11 16.11 7.96
CA THR A 95 -8.15 16.66 8.84
C THR A 95 -8.83 15.60 9.72
N THR A 96 -8.67 14.32 9.38
CA THR A 96 -9.23 13.19 10.14
C THR A 96 -8.20 12.52 11.06
N VAL A 97 -6.91 12.83 10.90
CA VAL A 97 -5.83 12.28 11.71
C VAL A 97 -5.89 12.89 13.12
N THR A 98 -5.70 12.05 14.12
CA THR A 98 -5.75 12.47 15.53
C THR A 98 -4.40 12.48 16.21
N HIS A 99 -3.50 11.57 15.83
CA HIS A 99 -2.16 11.44 16.42
C HIS A 99 -1.14 11.02 15.36
N ILE A 100 0.13 11.28 15.64
CA ILE A 100 1.24 11.00 14.73
C ILE A 100 2.29 10.11 15.39
N LEU A 101 2.72 9.06 14.70
CA LEU A 101 3.91 8.28 15.04
C LEU A 101 5.11 8.86 14.28
N TYR A 102 6.17 9.21 14.99
CA TYR A 102 7.36 9.77 14.36
C TYR A 102 8.21 8.62 13.77
N PRO A 103 8.81 8.81 12.58
CA PRO A 103 9.81 7.88 12.09
C PRO A 103 11.07 7.93 12.96
N GLY A 104 11.79 6.82 13.07
CA GLY A 104 13.01 6.72 13.88
C GLY A 104 12.77 6.65 15.38
N GLN A 105 11.69 5.97 15.80
CA GLN A 105 11.32 5.74 17.20
C GLN A 105 11.62 4.31 17.63
N THR A 106 11.96 4.10 18.89
CA THR A 106 11.91 2.77 19.51
C THR A 106 10.57 2.62 20.21
N ARG A 107 9.65 1.86 19.62
CA ARG A 107 8.30 1.63 20.16
C ARG A 107 7.94 0.15 20.14
N GLY A 108 7.28 -0.33 21.20
CA GLY A 108 6.95 -1.75 21.35
C GLY A 108 8.19 -2.66 21.34
N GLY A 109 9.30 -2.19 21.93
CA GLY A 109 10.58 -2.93 22.00
C GLY A 109 11.38 -3.01 20.70
N ASN A 110 10.92 -2.38 19.61
CA ASN A 110 11.58 -2.43 18.31
C ASN A 110 11.85 -1.02 17.80
N TYR A 111 12.98 -0.85 17.11
CA TYR A 111 13.22 0.37 16.34
C TYR A 111 12.33 0.39 15.10
N LYS A 112 11.78 1.55 14.78
CA LYS A 112 10.87 1.75 13.67
C LYS A 112 11.39 2.89 12.81
N PRO A 113 11.98 2.61 11.64
CA PRO A 113 12.45 3.66 10.76
C PRO A 113 11.29 4.43 10.09
N HIS A 114 10.07 3.92 10.19
CA HIS A 114 8.85 4.53 9.69
C HIS A 114 8.03 5.16 10.83
N GLY A 115 7.21 6.14 10.46
CA GLY A 115 6.19 6.74 11.30
C GLY A 115 4.82 6.17 10.93
N GLY A 116 3.78 6.98 11.13
CA GLY A 116 2.43 6.61 10.74
C GLY A 116 1.38 7.56 11.28
N PHE A 117 0.17 7.43 10.77
CA PHE A 117 -0.99 8.21 11.20
C PHE A 117 -1.92 7.36 12.05
N ARG A 118 -2.49 7.94 13.12
CA ARG A 118 -3.51 7.27 13.94
C ARG A 118 -4.83 8.03 13.97
N PHE A 119 -5.92 7.28 13.94
CA PHE A 119 -7.30 7.75 13.88
C PHE A 119 -8.03 7.26 15.14
N ASN A 120 -7.55 7.65 16.32
CA ASN A 120 -7.98 7.12 17.62
C ASN A 120 -9.46 7.39 17.95
N ASN A 121 -10.08 8.35 17.26
CA ASN A 121 -11.51 8.66 17.40
C ASN A 121 -12.38 7.96 16.35
N SER A 122 -11.78 7.18 15.44
CA SER A 122 -12.53 6.47 14.41
C SER A 122 -13.40 5.37 15.02
N THR A 123 -14.61 5.20 14.48
CA THR A 123 -15.51 4.11 14.85
C THR A 123 -15.40 2.91 13.91
N ASP A 124 -14.65 3.05 12.82
CA ASP A 124 -14.37 2.00 11.84
C ASP A 124 -12.94 2.13 11.29
N ASN A 125 -12.60 1.24 10.36
CA ASN A 125 -11.29 1.17 9.71
C ASN A 125 -11.28 1.82 8.31
N MET A 126 -12.35 2.52 7.91
CA MET A 126 -12.56 3.01 6.55
C MET A 126 -11.81 4.32 6.31
N VAL A 127 -10.50 4.21 6.10
CA VAL A 127 -9.65 5.32 5.68
C VAL A 127 -9.03 4.96 4.34
N SER A 128 -9.28 5.82 3.34
CA SER A 128 -8.64 5.72 2.04
C SER A 128 -7.17 6.11 2.15
N VAL A 129 -6.33 5.37 1.44
CA VAL A 129 -4.89 5.63 1.36
C VAL A 129 -4.47 5.76 -0.10
N THR A 130 -3.76 6.83 -0.43
CA THR A 130 -3.28 7.11 -1.78
C THR A 130 -1.77 7.13 -1.88
N ALA A 131 -1.24 6.88 -3.07
CA ALA A 131 0.18 7.02 -3.37
C ALA A 131 0.63 8.49 -3.25
N PRO A 132 1.67 8.81 -2.46
CA PRO A 132 2.14 10.19 -2.25
C PRO A 132 2.87 10.78 -3.46
N MET A 133 3.40 9.93 -4.36
CA MET A 133 4.12 10.32 -5.58
C MET A 133 4.12 9.19 -6.62
N ASP A 134 4.54 9.50 -7.85
CA ASP A 134 4.74 8.50 -8.91
C ASP A 134 5.85 7.51 -8.54
N ALA A 135 5.61 6.21 -8.73
CA ALA A 135 6.54 5.16 -8.36
C ALA A 135 6.25 3.83 -9.07
N VAL A 136 7.05 2.81 -8.77
CA VAL A 136 6.74 1.40 -9.05
C VAL A 136 6.67 0.61 -7.75
N VAL A 137 5.72 -0.33 -7.63
CA VAL A 137 5.70 -1.34 -6.57
C VAL A 137 6.81 -2.34 -6.85
N VAL A 138 7.74 -2.49 -5.90
CA VAL A 138 8.91 -3.37 -6.04
C VAL A 138 8.89 -4.55 -5.08
N ASN A 139 8.23 -4.41 -3.93
CA ASN A 139 8.04 -5.49 -2.97
C ASN A 139 6.69 -5.35 -2.26
N GLY A 140 6.21 -6.44 -1.66
CA GLY A 140 5.13 -6.38 -0.70
C GLY A 140 5.00 -7.65 0.12
N ALA A 141 4.06 -7.66 1.06
CA ALA A 141 3.81 -8.81 1.92
C ALA A 141 2.32 -8.96 2.21
N ARG A 142 1.92 -10.21 2.50
CA ARG A 142 0.69 -10.54 3.23
C ARG A 142 1.11 -11.15 4.56
N TYR A 143 0.59 -10.64 5.66
CA TYR A 143 0.89 -11.14 7.00
C TYR A 143 -0.37 -11.13 7.87
N LEU A 144 -0.35 -11.84 8.98
CA LEU A 144 -1.43 -11.77 9.96
C LEU A 144 -1.04 -10.81 11.09
N GLU A 145 -1.98 -9.96 11.46
CA GLU A 145 -1.92 -9.07 12.62
C GLU A 145 -3.20 -9.29 13.43
N GLY A 146 -3.10 -9.91 14.61
CA GLY A 146 -4.28 -10.22 15.42
C GLY A 146 -5.25 -11.18 14.72
N GLY A 147 -4.74 -12.07 13.86
CA GLY A 147 -5.53 -13.00 13.06
C GLY A 147 -6.19 -12.38 11.82
N GLU A 148 -5.99 -11.09 11.55
CA GLU A 148 -6.50 -10.41 10.35
C GLU A 148 -5.39 -10.31 9.30
N THR A 149 -5.69 -10.62 8.03
CA THR A 149 -4.72 -10.40 6.95
C THR A 149 -4.49 -8.92 6.75
N GLN A 150 -3.21 -8.53 6.72
CA GLN A 150 -2.73 -7.19 6.47
C GLN A 150 -1.75 -7.19 5.30
N TYR A 151 -1.58 -6.02 4.69
CA TYR A 151 -0.70 -5.84 3.56
C TYR A 151 0.28 -4.69 3.78
N THR A 152 1.47 -4.88 3.22
CA THR A 152 2.53 -3.88 3.15
C THR A 152 3.08 -3.85 1.73
N PHE A 153 3.43 -2.66 1.24
CA PHE A 153 4.07 -2.48 -0.07
C PHE A 153 5.23 -1.50 0.02
N ASP A 154 6.25 -1.77 -0.81
CA ASP A 154 7.37 -0.88 -1.08
C ASP A 154 7.22 -0.29 -2.46
N PHE A 155 7.35 1.03 -2.53
CA PHE A 155 7.25 1.80 -3.75
C PHE A 155 8.54 2.57 -3.95
N ILE A 156 9.10 2.53 -5.15
CA ILE A 156 10.30 3.30 -5.47
C ILE A 156 10.04 4.23 -6.65
N ALA A 157 10.24 5.51 -6.45
CA ALA A 157 10.31 6.51 -7.51
C ALA A 157 11.65 6.40 -8.23
N SER A 158 11.67 6.65 -9.54
CA SER A 158 12.87 6.53 -10.38
C SER A 158 14.04 7.37 -9.86
N CYS A 159 13.77 8.51 -9.22
CA CYS A 159 14.78 9.39 -8.66
C CYS A 159 15.42 8.89 -7.34
N GLY A 160 14.99 7.75 -6.80
CA GLY A 160 15.59 7.12 -5.63
C GLY A 160 14.91 7.40 -4.29
N ILE A 161 13.68 7.94 -4.31
CA ILE A 161 12.85 8.02 -3.11
C ILE A 161 12.01 6.75 -3.02
N MET A 162 12.12 6.06 -1.90
CA MET A 162 11.24 4.95 -1.56
C MET A 162 10.23 5.40 -0.50
N TYR A 163 9.00 4.93 -0.62
CA TYR A 163 8.07 4.92 0.50
C TYR A 163 7.56 3.50 0.76
N ARG A 164 7.49 3.14 2.05
CA ARG A 164 6.90 1.89 2.54
C ARG A 164 5.63 2.22 3.29
N MET A 165 4.57 1.49 3.00
CA MET A 165 3.28 1.65 3.66
C MET A 165 2.74 0.29 4.05
N GLY A 166 2.20 0.19 5.26
CA GLY A 166 1.75 -1.07 5.84
C GLY A 166 0.50 -0.92 6.67
N HIS A 167 0.04 -2.05 7.21
CA HIS A 167 -1.25 -2.16 7.91
C HIS A 167 -2.45 -1.77 7.03
N PHE A 168 -2.40 -2.14 5.75
CA PHE A 168 -3.59 -2.10 4.90
C PHE A 168 -4.49 -3.28 5.23
N LEU A 169 -5.79 -3.02 5.34
CA LEU A 169 -6.82 -4.01 5.67
C LEU A 169 -7.64 -4.41 4.44
N GLU A 170 -8.02 -3.44 3.61
CA GLU A 170 -8.72 -3.67 2.34
C GLU A 170 -8.02 -2.91 1.21
N LEU A 171 -7.58 -3.65 0.19
CA LEU A 171 -6.87 -3.11 -0.97
C LEU A 171 -7.84 -2.80 -2.12
N THR A 172 -7.47 -1.84 -2.97
CA THR A 172 -8.15 -1.68 -4.26
C THR A 172 -7.83 -2.86 -5.19
N PRO A 173 -8.64 -3.13 -6.24
CA PRO A 173 -8.48 -4.33 -7.06
C PRO A 173 -7.07 -4.51 -7.67
N LYS A 174 -6.41 -3.41 -8.04
CA LYS A 174 -5.05 -3.45 -8.57
C LYS A 174 -4.05 -3.99 -7.54
N PHE A 175 -4.07 -3.44 -6.33
CA PHE A 175 -3.13 -3.85 -5.27
C PHE A 175 -3.47 -5.22 -4.70
N GLN A 176 -4.76 -5.57 -4.66
CA GLN A 176 -5.21 -6.91 -4.32
C GLN A 176 -4.62 -7.96 -5.29
N ALA A 177 -4.64 -7.69 -6.59
CA ALA A 177 -4.04 -8.58 -7.60
C ALA A 177 -2.52 -8.74 -7.42
N ILE A 178 -1.80 -7.69 -7.00
CA ILE A 178 -0.38 -7.79 -6.65
C ILE A 178 -0.21 -8.66 -5.39
N ALA A 179 -0.99 -8.38 -4.34
CA ALA A 179 -0.92 -9.11 -3.08
C ALA A 179 -1.18 -10.60 -3.22
N GLU A 180 -2.04 -10.99 -4.16
CA GLU A 180 -2.37 -12.40 -4.44
C GLU A 180 -1.17 -13.23 -4.91
N THR A 181 -0.12 -12.58 -5.44
CA THR A 181 1.13 -13.22 -5.87
C THR A 181 2.08 -13.56 -4.73
N PHE A 182 1.92 -12.94 -3.55
CA PHE A 182 2.80 -13.15 -2.40
C PHE A 182 2.55 -14.51 -1.74
N PRO A 183 3.43 -14.97 -0.83
CA PRO A 183 3.09 -16.11 0.03
C PRO A 183 1.77 -15.88 0.81
N PRO A 184 1.09 -16.95 1.25
CA PRO A 184 -0.06 -16.83 2.14
C PRO A 184 0.32 -16.11 3.44
N ALA A 185 -0.62 -15.34 3.98
CA ALA A 185 -0.43 -14.62 5.24
C ALA A 185 -0.13 -15.58 6.40
N LYS A 186 0.82 -15.20 7.24
CA LYS A 186 1.22 -15.94 8.43
C LYS A 186 1.51 -14.96 9.57
N GLU A 187 1.20 -15.38 10.80
CA GLU A 187 1.57 -14.64 12.01
C GLU A 187 3.09 -14.53 12.11
N ASP A 188 3.55 -13.39 12.61
CA ASP A 188 4.98 -13.09 12.84
C ASP A 188 5.88 -13.17 11.58
N ASP A 189 5.31 -13.15 10.38
CA ASP A 189 6.06 -13.20 9.11
C ASP A 189 5.66 -12.06 8.18
N SER A 190 6.31 -10.91 8.35
CA SER A 190 6.13 -9.71 7.53
C SER A 190 7.22 -9.53 6.46
N ARG A 191 7.98 -10.59 6.16
CA ARG A 191 9.02 -10.53 5.14
C ARG A 191 8.41 -10.25 3.77
N THR A 192 8.96 -9.28 3.07
CA THR A 192 8.47 -8.88 1.75
C THR A 192 8.94 -9.84 0.66
N THR A 193 8.15 -9.91 -0.40
CA THR A 193 8.41 -10.65 -1.65
C THR A 193 8.54 -9.64 -2.78
N GLU A 194 9.50 -9.87 -3.67
CA GLU A 194 9.73 -9.04 -4.85
C GLU A 194 8.53 -9.09 -5.82
N VAL A 195 8.18 -7.93 -6.37
CA VAL A 195 7.22 -7.78 -7.46
C VAL A 195 7.99 -7.64 -8.77
N ASN A 196 7.92 -8.68 -9.61
CA ASN A 196 8.63 -8.71 -10.89
C ASN A 196 7.70 -9.20 -12.02
N PRO A 197 7.44 -8.37 -13.07
CA PRO A 197 7.95 -7.01 -13.25
C PRO A 197 7.34 -6.01 -12.23
N PRO A 198 8.05 -4.93 -11.87
CA PRO A 198 7.49 -3.87 -11.02
C PRO A 198 6.22 -3.27 -11.62
N VAL A 199 5.28 -2.87 -10.77
CA VAL A 199 3.98 -2.34 -11.21
C VAL A 199 3.93 -0.83 -11.00
N ALA A 200 3.73 -0.06 -12.08
CA ALA A 200 3.65 1.41 -12.01
C ALA A 200 2.45 1.89 -11.20
N VAL A 201 2.65 2.98 -10.46
CA VAL A 201 1.65 3.67 -9.63
C VAL A 201 1.80 5.17 -9.84
N THR A 202 0.69 5.87 -9.97
CA THR A 202 0.68 7.34 -10.11
C THR A 202 0.36 8.01 -8.78
N ALA A 203 0.89 9.21 -8.55
CA ALA A 203 0.54 10.06 -7.43
C ALA A 203 -0.99 10.23 -7.32
N GLY A 204 -1.52 10.10 -6.10
CA GLY A 204 -2.96 10.15 -5.83
C GLY A 204 -3.75 8.87 -6.17
N GLU A 205 -3.10 7.85 -6.74
CA GLU A 205 -3.78 6.56 -6.97
C GLU A 205 -4.13 5.89 -5.63
N GLU A 206 -5.39 5.44 -5.49
CA GLU A 206 -5.88 4.77 -4.28
C GLU A 206 -5.32 3.35 -4.16
N ILE A 207 -4.67 3.09 -3.03
CA ILE A 207 -4.00 1.82 -2.69
C ILE A 207 -4.93 0.95 -1.85
N ALA A 208 -5.55 1.54 -0.84
CA ALA A 208 -6.37 0.85 0.15
C ALA A 208 -7.60 1.68 0.51
N THR A 209 -8.70 1.00 0.83
CA THR A 209 -9.96 1.60 1.28
C THR A 209 -10.20 1.42 2.78
N ALA A 210 -9.40 0.56 3.43
CA ALA A 210 -9.42 0.39 4.88
C ALA A 210 -8.03 0.05 5.44
N ILE A 211 -7.78 0.43 6.69
CA ILE A 211 -6.47 0.30 7.37
C ILE A 211 -6.59 -0.18 8.82
N GLY A 212 -5.49 -0.69 9.37
CA GLY A 212 -5.40 -1.15 10.74
C GLY A 212 -6.15 -2.45 11.00
N VAL A 213 -6.60 -2.63 12.25
CA VAL A 213 -7.18 -3.90 12.73
C VAL A 213 -8.63 -3.66 13.15
N ARG A 214 -9.56 -4.53 12.70
CA ARG A 214 -10.99 -4.41 13.04
C ARG A 214 -11.25 -4.76 14.49
N THR A 215 -10.55 -5.77 15.00
CA THR A 215 -10.68 -6.21 16.39
C THR A 215 -10.27 -5.10 17.34
N GLY A 216 -11.22 -4.58 18.12
CA GLY A 216 -11.00 -3.46 19.03
C GLY A 216 -10.88 -2.09 18.34
N THR A 217 -11.18 -2.01 17.04
CA THR A 217 -11.13 -0.79 16.20
C THR A 217 -9.85 0.01 16.41
N ASN A 218 -8.74 -0.51 15.92
CA ASN A 218 -7.45 0.17 15.94
C ASN A 218 -7.11 0.64 14.52
N THR A 219 -7.47 1.89 14.20
CA THR A 219 -7.33 2.48 12.87
C THR A 219 -6.04 3.29 12.77
N PHE A 220 -5.08 2.79 12.00
CA PHE A 220 -3.78 3.39 11.78
C PHE A 220 -3.16 2.89 10.47
N VAL A 221 -2.21 3.66 9.93
CA VAL A 221 -1.40 3.27 8.77
C VAL A 221 0.05 3.64 9.04
N ASP A 222 0.96 2.73 8.75
CA ASP A 222 2.39 2.99 8.83
C ASP A 222 2.87 3.67 7.55
N TRP A 223 3.71 4.68 7.69
CA TRP A 223 4.34 5.38 6.56
C TRP A 223 5.81 5.67 6.85
N GLY A 224 6.68 5.05 6.04
CA GLY A 224 8.12 5.30 6.02
C GLY A 224 8.52 5.89 4.68
N VAL A 225 9.48 6.81 4.71
CA VAL A 225 10.11 7.37 3.51
C VAL A 225 11.61 7.24 3.66
N TYR A 226 12.27 6.91 2.56
CA TYR A 226 13.68 6.59 2.50
C TYR A 226 14.31 7.27 1.29
N ASP A 227 15.38 8.02 1.52
CA ASP A 227 16.22 8.56 0.46
C ASP A 227 17.31 7.54 0.13
N LEU A 228 17.10 6.72 -0.91
CA LEU A 228 18.01 5.64 -1.27
C LEU A 228 19.32 6.14 -1.91
N ARG A 229 19.39 7.43 -2.24
CA ARG A 229 20.56 8.05 -2.90
C ARG A 229 21.73 8.18 -1.93
N GLN A 230 21.47 8.29 -0.63
CA GLN A 230 22.49 8.50 0.39
C GLN A 230 22.01 8.08 1.79
N PRO A 231 22.88 7.53 2.64
CA PRO A 231 22.55 7.28 4.04
C PRO A 231 22.29 8.57 4.84
N ASN A 232 21.38 8.51 5.80
CA ASN A 232 20.91 9.60 6.66
C ASN A 232 21.91 10.05 7.75
N GLY A 233 23.05 9.37 7.90
CA GLY A 233 24.07 9.70 8.90
C GLY A 233 23.67 9.48 10.36
N ALA A 234 22.51 8.86 10.63
CA ALA A 234 22.07 8.56 11.99
C ALA A 234 22.98 7.49 12.63
N SER A 235 23.40 7.71 13.87
CA SER A 235 24.24 6.78 14.64
C SER A 235 23.41 5.92 15.59
N GLY A 236 23.88 4.71 15.89
CA GLY A 236 23.21 3.83 16.88
C GLY A 236 21.95 3.15 16.34
N LEU A 237 21.80 3.08 15.02
CA LEU A 237 20.75 2.30 14.38
C LEU A 237 20.96 0.81 14.69
N PRO A 238 19.88 0.04 14.90
CA PRO A 238 19.99 -1.40 15.12
C PRO A 238 20.58 -2.12 13.91
N ALA A 239 21.31 -3.21 14.16
CA ALA A 239 21.99 -3.96 13.11
C ALA A 239 21.02 -4.79 12.25
N GLU A 240 19.83 -5.07 12.75
CA GLU A 240 18.79 -5.88 12.10
C GLU A 240 18.06 -5.15 10.96
N ASP A 241 18.16 -3.81 10.88
CA ASP A 241 17.50 -3.01 9.83
C ASP A 241 18.52 -2.21 9.00
N GLN A 242 19.55 -2.89 8.51
CA GLN A 242 20.58 -2.26 7.67
C GLN A 242 20.08 -1.86 6.27
N GLN A 243 18.96 -2.43 5.83
CA GLN A 243 18.42 -2.16 4.50
C GLN A 243 17.70 -0.81 4.44
N LEU A 244 16.90 -0.46 5.45
CA LEU A 244 16.04 0.72 5.39
C LEU A 244 16.37 1.78 6.44
N ALA A 245 16.70 1.40 7.67
CA ALA A 245 16.98 2.40 8.71
C ALA A 245 18.08 3.42 8.34
N PRO A 246 19.20 3.03 7.70
CA PRO A 246 20.22 3.99 7.28
C PRO A 246 19.77 4.97 6.20
N TYR A 247 18.64 4.74 5.52
CA TYR A 247 18.14 5.60 4.44
C TYR A 247 16.86 6.33 4.82
N ALA A 248 16.30 6.05 5.99
CA ALA A 248 15.05 6.66 6.45
C ALA A 248 15.23 8.15 6.76
N VAL A 249 14.19 8.93 6.51
CA VAL A 249 14.19 10.39 6.69
C VAL A 249 13.05 10.84 7.59
N CYS A 250 13.11 12.09 8.06
CA CYS A 250 11.92 12.74 8.61
C CYS A 250 11.01 13.15 7.45
N TRP A 251 10.02 12.33 7.11
CA TRP A 251 9.12 12.62 5.99
C TRP A 251 8.23 13.85 6.22
N PHE A 252 8.20 14.41 7.43
CA PHE A 252 7.50 15.69 7.69
C PHE A 252 8.11 16.81 6.85
N ASP A 253 9.43 16.77 6.65
CA ASP A 253 10.21 17.77 5.90
C ASP A 253 9.91 17.73 4.40
N TYR A 254 9.22 16.70 3.91
CA TYR A 254 8.86 16.51 2.50
C TYR A 254 7.36 16.73 2.25
N LEU A 255 6.63 17.29 3.21
CA LEU A 255 5.24 17.69 3.02
C LEU A 255 5.15 19.15 2.54
N SER A 256 3.95 19.54 2.08
CA SER A 256 3.67 20.96 1.91
C SER A 256 3.80 21.68 3.27
N ALA A 257 4.17 22.97 3.29
CA ALA A 257 4.35 23.69 4.54
C ALA A 257 3.09 23.68 5.45
N ALA A 258 1.89 23.61 4.86
CA ALA A 258 0.64 23.51 5.59
C ALA A 258 0.45 22.12 6.23
N ASP A 259 0.76 21.07 5.47
CA ASP A 259 0.66 19.69 5.94
C ASP A 259 1.73 19.38 6.97
N GLU A 260 2.97 19.86 6.77
CA GLU A 260 4.05 19.79 7.75
C GLU A 260 3.62 20.43 9.09
N ALA A 261 3.09 21.65 9.04
CA ALA A 261 2.60 22.34 10.23
C ALA A 261 1.48 21.55 10.92
N THR A 262 0.61 20.90 10.14
CA THR A 262 -0.45 20.03 10.65
C THR A 262 0.14 18.81 11.37
N VAL A 263 1.04 18.06 10.73
CA VAL A 263 1.59 16.83 11.32
C VAL A 263 2.44 17.10 12.55
N ARG A 264 3.21 18.19 12.56
CA ARG A 264 4.00 18.60 13.74
C ARG A 264 3.11 19.11 14.88
N GLY A 265 1.92 19.58 14.59
CA GLY A 265 0.92 20.02 15.57
C GLY A 265 0.12 18.88 16.20
N LEU A 266 0.16 17.67 15.63
CA LEU A 266 -0.56 16.52 16.16
C LEU A 266 0.08 16.00 17.45
N PRO A 267 -0.71 15.51 18.41
CA PRO A 267 -0.17 14.82 19.57
C PRO A 267 0.56 13.53 19.16
N PRO A 268 1.64 13.15 19.87
CA PRO A 268 2.37 11.92 19.58
C PRO A 268 1.48 10.69 19.83
N GLY A 269 1.52 9.74 18.89
CA GLY A 269 0.73 8.50 18.92
C GLY A 269 1.32 7.40 19.78
N ASP A 270 2.55 7.59 20.26
CA ASP A 270 3.22 6.74 21.26
C ASP A 270 3.54 7.59 22.51
N PRO A 271 2.90 7.34 23.66
CA PRO A 271 3.07 8.17 24.85
C PRO A 271 4.45 8.00 25.52
N GLU A 272 5.14 6.88 25.26
CA GLU A 272 6.45 6.60 25.84
C GLU A 272 7.57 7.32 25.09
N SER A 273 7.62 7.17 23.76
CA SER A 273 8.60 7.87 22.93
C SER A 273 8.28 9.35 22.76
N GLY A 274 6.99 9.72 22.82
CA GLY A 274 6.51 11.07 22.57
C GLY A 274 6.93 11.53 21.17
N THR A 275 7.63 12.66 21.10
CA THR A 275 8.19 13.23 19.86
C THR A 275 9.67 12.88 19.66
N THR A 276 10.25 12.03 20.52
CA THR A 276 11.65 11.62 20.41
C THR A 276 11.85 10.87 19.10
N SER A 277 12.78 11.33 18.25
CA SER A 277 13.04 10.72 16.95
C SER A 277 14.52 10.85 16.57
N SER A 278 15.05 9.78 15.97
CA SER A 278 16.38 9.81 15.34
C SER A 278 16.41 10.79 14.16
N TYR A 279 15.31 10.92 13.42
CA TYR A 279 15.28 11.59 12.11
C TYR A 279 14.62 12.97 12.16
N CYS A 280 13.54 13.12 12.90
CA CYS A 280 12.81 14.37 13.02
C CYS A 280 13.38 15.24 14.14
N LYS A 281 13.54 16.53 13.86
CA LYS A 281 13.98 17.56 14.81
C LYS A 281 12.90 18.63 14.97
#